data_AF-A0A0B1RTE2-F1
#
_entry.id   AF-A0A0B1RTE2-F1
#
_cell.length_a   1.000
_cell.length_b   1.000
_cell.length_c   1.000
_cell.angle_alpha   90.00
_cell.angle_beta   90.00
_cell.angle_gamma   90.00
#
_symmetry.space_group_name_H-M   'P 1'
#
loop_
_entity.id
_entity.type
_entity.pdbx_description
1 polymer ?
#
loop_
_entity_poly.entity_id
_entity_poly.type
_entity_poly.pdbx_seq_one_letter_code
_entity_poly.pdbx_strand_id
1 'polypeptide(L)'
;FGPPPPPPPCGLPPFIDDLPADAAKKVREIWKDYKEGEKCYNEQGLTREVLDTLSKEDRKKMHKGFLPPVLKKAPKDIQEQFHAIFEDKSIPFEDKPAKVHELAQKVLQGDL
;
A
#
# COMPACT_ATOMS: atom_id res chain seq x y z
N PHE A 1 10.94 22.21 -7.38
CA PHE A 1 9.86 21.41 -8.00
C PHE A 1 10.50 20.21 -8.66
N GLY A 2 10.39 19.02 -8.06
CA GLY A 2 10.87 17.79 -8.69
C GLY A 2 9.98 17.41 -9.88
N PRO A 3 10.44 16.52 -10.76
CA PRO A 3 9.59 15.98 -11.81
C PRO A 3 8.36 15.30 -11.18
N PRO A 4 7.18 15.37 -11.81
CA PRO A 4 6.02 14.62 -11.34
C PRO A 4 6.36 13.11 -11.29
N PRO A 5 5.79 12.36 -10.33
CA PRO A 5 5.99 10.93 -10.27
C PRO A 5 5.59 10.30 -11.62
N PRO A 6 6.33 9.26 -12.08
CA PRO A 6 5.99 8.57 -13.31
C PRO A 6 4.56 8.03 -13.22
N PRO A 7 3.82 8.00 -14.33
CA PRO A 7 2.48 7.43 -14.35
C PRO A 7 2.55 5.96 -13.88
N PRO A 8 1.53 5.49 -13.14
CA PRO A 8 1.46 4.10 -12.75
C PRO A 8 1.48 3.21 -14.00
N PRO A 9 2.13 2.04 -13.93
CA PRO A 9 2.15 1.10 -15.05
C PRO A 9 0.72 0.69 -15.41
N CYS A 10 0.49 0.45 -16.71
CA CYS A 10 -0.76 -0.15 -17.16
C CYS A 10 -0.80 -1.62 -16.74
N GLY A 11 -1.95 -2.06 -16.23
CA GLY A 11 -2.19 -3.42 -15.78
C GLY A 11 -2.94 -3.44 -14.46
N LEU A 12 -3.38 -4.64 -14.08
CA LEU A 12 -4.10 -4.85 -12.82
C LEU A 12 -3.25 -4.33 -11.65
N PRO A 13 -3.78 -3.44 -10.79
CA PRO A 13 -2.99 -2.86 -9.72
C PRO A 13 -2.49 -3.93 -8.74
N PRO A 14 -1.24 -3.83 -8.25
CA PRO A 14 -0.64 -4.86 -7.40
C PRO A 14 -1.28 -4.97 -6.01
N PHE A 15 -2.08 -3.97 -5.60
CA PHE A 15 -2.82 -3.93 -4.33
C PHE A 15 -4.26 -4.44 -4.46
N ILE A 16 -4.61 -5.12 -5.57
CA ILE A 16 -5.96 -5.64 -5.80
C ILE A 16 -6.47 -6.55 -4.68
N ASP A 17 -5.57 -7.30 -4.04
CA ASP A 17 -5.89 -8.23 -2.95
C ASP A 17 -6.02 -7.53 -1.58
N ASP A 18 -5.50 -6.30 -1.45
CA ASP A 18 -5.69 -5.45 -0.28
C ASP A 18 -7.01 -4.66 -0.32
N LEU A 19 -7.72 -4.71 -1.46
CA LEU A 19 -9.02 -4.07 -1.60
C LEU A 19 -10.13 -4.91 -0.95
N PRO A 20 -11.18 -4.26 -0.41
CA PRO A 20 -12.37 -4.99 0.03
C PRO A 20 -12.98 -5.74 -1.17
N ALA A 21 -13.56 -6.92 -0.91
CA ALA A 21 -13.99 -7.86 -1.95
C ALA A 21 -14.87 -7.23 -3.05
N ASP A 22 -15.74 -6.27 -2.70
CA ASP A 22 -16.57 -5.52 -3.65
C ASP A 22 -15.72 -4.67 -4.62
N ALA A 23 -14.78 -3.89 -4.08
CA ALA A 23 -13.89 -3.05 -4.88
C ALA A 23 -12.88 -3.87 -5.67
N ALA A 24 -12.33 -4.93 -5.08
CA ALA A 24 -11.44 -5.86 -5.76
C ALA A 24 -12.11 -6.47 -7.00
N LYS A 25 -13.37 -6.91 -6.85
CA LYS A 25 -14.16 -7.45 -7.96
C LYS A 25 -14.41 -6.41 -9.06
N LYS A 26 -14.80 -5.18 -8.69
CA LYS A 26 -15.01 -4.08 -9.66
C LYS A 26 -13.75 -3.76 -10.44
N VAL A 27 -12.61 -3.64 -9.76
CA VAL A 27 -11.33 -3.38 -10.42
C VAL A 27 -10.94 -4.56 -11.31
N ARG A 28 -11.08 -5.82 -10.88
CA ARG A 28 -10.82 -6.98 -11.75
C ARG A 28 -11.69 -6.99 -13.01
N GLU A 29 -12.96 -6.58 -12.91
CA GLU A 29 -13.85 -6.48 -14.08
C GLU A 29 -13.45 -5.31 -15.00
N ILE A 30 -13.04 -4.16 -14.47
CA ILE A 30 -12.52 -3.02 -15.26
C ILE A 30 -11.31 -3.46 -16.11
N TRP A 31 -10.40 -4.23 -15.52
CA TRP A 31 -9.17 -4.69 -16.17
C TRP A 31 -9.32 -6.03 -16.92
N LYS A 32 -10.52 -6.63 -16.95
CA LYS A 32 -10.74 -7.97 -17.54
C LYS A 32 -10.56 -7.99 -19.05
N ASP A 33 -10.98 -6.92 -19.71
CA ASP A 33 -10.89 -6.77 -21.17
C ASP A 33 -9.63 -6.01 -21.61
N TYR A 34 -8.81 -5.56 -20.64
CA TYR A 34 -7.56 -4.86 -20.92
C TYR A 34 -6.52 -5.79 -21.57
N LYS A 35 -5.82 -5.27 -22.58
CA LYS A 35 -4.71 -5.96 -23.25
C LYS A 35 -3.41 -5.21 -23.03
N GLU A 36 -2.38 -5.95 -22.65
CA GLU A 36 -1.04 -5.43 -22.47
C GLU A 36 -0.55 -4.73 -23.76
N GLY A 37 -0.18 -3.45 -23.64
CA GLY A 37 0.24 -2.61 -24.77
C GLY A 37 -0.80 -1.58 -25.22
N GLU A 38 -2.07 -1.71 -24.81
CA GLU A 38 -3.10 -0.70 -25.05
C GLU A 38 -3.02 0.43 -24.00
N LYS A 39 -3.55 1.61 -24.37
CA LYS A 39 -3.65 2.76 -23.46
C LYS A 39 -4.66 2.48 -22.34
N CYS A 40 -4.20 2.42 -21.10
CA CYS A 40 -5.03 2.08 -19.94
C CYS A 40 -5.63 3.28 -19.18
N TYR A 41 -5.69 4.47 -19.80
CA TYR A 41 -6.14 5.69 -19.10
C TYR A 41 -7.57 5.56 -18.57
N ASN A 42 -8.43 4.84 -19.31
CA ASN A 42 -9.81 4.63 -18.94
C ASN A 42 -9.92 3.67 -17.75
N GLU A 43 -9.26 2.52 -17.81
CA GLU A 43 -9.20 1.55 -16.70
C GLU A 43 -8.57 2.15 -15.44
N GLN A 44 -7.52 2.95 -15.58
CA GLN A 44 -6.91 3.68 -14.47
C GLN A 44 -7.88 4.71 -13.87
N GLY A 45 -8.63 5.44 -14.71
CA GLY A 45 -9.67 6.37 -14.28
C GLY A 45 -10.78 5.67 -13.49
N LEU A 46 -11.34 4.60 -14.04
CA LEU A 46 -12.39 3.80 -13.40
C LEU A 46 -11.90 3.15 -12.11
N THR A 47 -10.67 2.63 -12.11
CA THR A 47 -10.04 2.10 -10.89
C THR A 47 -9.96 3.18 -9.83
N ARG A 48 -9.52 4.39 -10.20
CA ARG A 48 -9.44 5.52 -9.28
C ARG A 48 -10.81 5.94 -8.75
N GLU A 49 -11.86 5.88 -9.55
CA GLU A 49 -13.23 6.12 -9.08
C GLU A 49 -13.66 5.06 -8.07
N VAL A 50 -13.39 3.77 -8.32
CA VAL A 50 -13.67 2.70 -7.35
C VAL A 50 -12.91 2.97 -6.05
N LEU A 51 -11.63 3.33 -6.12
CA LEU A 51 -10.85 3.71 -4.95
C LEU A 51 -11.37 4.98 -4.27
N ASP A 52 -12.01 5.88 -5.02
CA ASP A 52 -12.58 7.10 -4.48
C ASP A 52 -13.84 6.86 -3.68
N THR A 53 -14.65 5.90 -4.11
CA THR A 53 -15.84 5.44 -3.38
C THR A 53 -15.51 4.67 -2.10
N LEU A 54 -14.27 4.25 -1.91
CA LEU A 54 -13.86 3.55 -0.69
C LEU A 54 -13.86 4.47 0.53
N SER A 55 -14.36 3.91 1.63
CA SER A 55 -14.32 4.53 2.95
C SER A 55 -12.90 4.87 3.38
N LYS A 56 -12.76 5.90 4.23
CA LYS A 56 -11.47 6.31 4.79
C LYS A 56 -10.73 5.16 5.48
N GLU A 57 -11.46 4.20 6.05
CA GLU A 57 -10.90 3.02 6.70
C GLU A 57 -10.30 2.02 5.69
N ASP A 58 -10.99 1.74 4.59
CA ASP A 58 -10.47 0.85 3.54
C ASP A 58 -9.30 1.50 2.79
N ARG A 59 -9.37 2.82 2.58
CA ARG A 59 -8.19 3.59 2.12
C ARG A 59 -7.02 3.50 3.08
N LYS A 60 -7.26 3.56 4.39
CA LYS A 60 -6.20 3.40 5.38
C LYS A 60 -5.58 1.99 5.33
N LYS A 61 -6.40 0.96 5.08
CA LYS A 61 -5.92 -0.43 4.91
C LYS A 61 -5.04 -0.59 3.67
N MET A 62 -5.39 0.03 2.54
CA MET A 62 -4.51 0.05 1.36
C MET A 62 -3.20 0.80 1.60
N HIS A 63 -3.23 1.81 2.46
CA HIS A 63 -2.06 2.54 2.94
C HIS A 63 -1.39 1.85 4.15
N LYS A 64 -1.79 0.62 4.53
CA LYS A 64 -1.03 -0.15 5.53
C LYS A 64 0.39 -0.23 5.02
N GLY A 65 1.25 0.40 5.82
CA GLY A 65 2.51 0.98 5.38
C GLY A 65 3.26 0.08 4.43
N PHE A 66 3.83 0.70 3.40
CA PHE A 66 4.97 0.15 2.68
C PHE A 66 5.95 -0.41 3.71
N LEU A 67 5.90 -1.72 3.96
CA LEU A 67 6.92 -2.39 4.73
C LEU A 67 8.13 -2.47 3.82
N PRO A 68 9.27 -1.85 4.20
CA PRO A 68 10.51 -2.03 3.48
C PRO A 68 10.77 -3.53 3.27
N PRO A 69 11.38 -3.93 2.15
CA PRO A 69 11.59 -5.34 1.82
C PRO A 69 12.36 -6.11 2.91
N VAL A 70 13.16 -5.42 3.73
CA VAL A 70 13.84 -5.97 4.91
C VAL A 70 12.82 -6.47 5.96
N LEU A 71 11.77 -5.70 6.22
CA LEU A 71 10.72 -6.07 7.18
C LEU A 71 9.78 -7.15 6.65
N LYS A 72 9.61 -7.27 5.33
CA LYS A 72 8.81 -8.37 4.74
C LYS A 72 9.40 -9.75 5.00
N LYS A 73 10.72 -9.84 5.21
CA LYS A 73 11.40 -11.10 5.56
C LYS A 73 11.37 -11.39 7.07
N ALA A 74 11.02 -10.41 7.90
CA ALA A 74 10.92 -10.58 9.33
C ALA A 74 9.69 -11.43 9.72
N PRO A 75 9.65 -12.00 10.93
CA PRO A 75 8.49 -12.72 11.43
C PRO A 75 7.23 -11.84 11.40
N LYS A 76 6.04 -12.45 11.23
CA LYS A 76 4.76 -11.74 11.23
C LYS A 76 4.54 -10.89 12.48
N ASP A 77 5.01 -11.37 13.62
CA ASP A 77 4.99 -10.64 14.89
C ASP A 77 5.72 -9.29 14.79
N ILE A 78 6.93 -9.32 14.23
CA ILE A 78 7.73 -8.11 14.01
C ILE A 78 7.05 -7.17 13.02
N GLN A 79 6.53 -7.71 11.90
CA GLN A 79 5.79 -6.92 10.92
C GLN A 79 4.59 -6.19 11.56
N GLU A 80 3.82 -6.87 12.41
CA GLU A 80 2.65 -6.29 13.08
C GLU A 80 3.03 -5.15 14.02
N GLN A 81 4.17 -5.26 14.74
CA GLN A 81 4.68 -4.17 15.57
C GLN A 81 5.04 -2.92 14.76
N PHE A 82 5.65 -3.09 13.58
CA PHE A 82 5.90 -1.96 12.69
C PHE A 82 4.60 -1.38 12.12
N HIS A 83 3.65 -2.23 11.73
CA HIS A 83 2.32 -1.78 11.30
C HIS A 83 1.63 -0.97 12.38
N ALA A 84 1.71 -1.36 13.65
CA ALA A 84 1.14 -0.61 14.76
C ALA A 84 1.67 0.83 14.82
N ILE A 85 2.99 1.03 14.66
CA ILE A 85 3.60 2.38 14.64
C ILE A 85 3.15 3.19 13.41
N PHE A 86 3.09 2.55 12.23
CA PHE A 86 2.65 3.23 11.02
C PHE A 86 1.16 3.59 11.04
N GLU A 87 0.33 2.73 11.60
CA GLU A 87 -1.12 2.91 11.70
C GLU A 87 -1.54 3.80 12.87
N ASP A 88 -0.66 3.99 13.87
CA ASP A 88 -0.89 4.89 14.97
C ASP A 88 -1.03 6.33 14.45
N LYS A 89 -2.19 6.91 14.74
CA LYS A 89 -2.55 8.29 14.36
C LYS A 89 -2.13 9.31 15.41
N SER A 90 -1.73 8.85 16.60
CA SER A 90 -1.24 9.67 17.69
C SER A 90 0.23 10.04 17.49
N ILE A 91 0.99 9.23 16.73
CA ILE A 91 2.38 9.53 16.36
C ILE A 91 2.41 10.43 15.11
N PRO A 92 2.98 11.65 15.19
CA PRO A 92 3.20 12.52 14.03
C PRO A 92 4.05 11.82 12.97
N PHE A 93 3.85 12.15 11.69
CA PHE A 93 4.62 11.54 10.60
C PHE A 93 6.14 11.73 10.77
N GLU A 94 6.57 12.84 11.38
CA GLU A 94 7.97 13.18 11.64
C GLU A 94 8.59 12.31 12.76
N ASP A 95 7.78 11.85 13.73
CA ASP A 95 8.23 11.00 14.84
C ASP A 95 8.19 9.50 14.50
N LYS A 96 7.39 9.11 13.50
CA LYS A 96 7.34 7.72 13.01
C LYS A 96 8.71 7.14 12.66
N PRO A 97 9.61 7.80 11.90
CA PRO A 97 10.92 7.25 11.60
C PRO A 97 11.76 6.97 12.86
N ALA A 98 11.71 7.83 13.88
CA ALA A 98 12.42 7.60 15.14
C ALA A 98 11.86 6.39 15.90
N LYS A 99 10.53 6.26 15.99
CA LYS A 99 9.87 5.11 16.62
C LYS A 99 10.13 3.80 15.88
N VAL A 100 10.10 3.83 14.55
CA VAL A 100 10.45 2.70 13.68
C VAL A 100 11.91 2.31 13.87
N HIS A 101 12.83 3.28 13.94
CA HIS A 101 14.25 2.99 14.18
C HIS A 101 14.49 2.35 15.56
N GLU A 102 13.85 2.89 16.61
CA GLU A 102 13.94 2.32 17.97
C GLU A 102 13.41 0.88 18.01
N LEU A 103 12.26 0.63 17.38
CA LEU A 103 11.69 -0.71 17.29
C LEU A 103 12.62 -1.64 16.50
N ALA A 104 13.14 -1.19 15.36
CA ALA A 104 14.10 -1.95 14.55
C ALA A 104 15.36 -2.32 15.33
N GLN A 105 15.92 -1.40 16.12
CA GLN A 105 17.06 -1.72 16.97
C GLN A 105 16.71 -2.78 18.02
N LYS A 106 15.50 -2.76 18.60
CA LYS A 106 15.09 -3.77 19.60
C LYS A 106 14.83 -5.15 19.00
N VAL A 107 14.19 -5.20 17.83
CA VAL A 107 13.67 -6.46 17.25
C VAL A 107 14.58 -7.09 16.19
N LEU A 108 15.45 -6.32 15.55
CA LEU A 108 16.38 -6.81 14.51
C LEU A 108 17.82 -6.97 15.03
N GLN A 109 18.07 -6.80 16.34
CA GLN A 109 19.40 -6.86 16.94
C GLN A 109 20.06 -8.26 16.94
N GLY A 110 19.39 -9.28 16.40
CA GLY A 110 19.81 -10.69 16.52
C GLY A 110 20.12 -11.44 15.23
N ASP A 111 19.84 -10.92 14.04
CA ASP A 111 20.08 -11.67 12.79
C ASP A 111 20.25 -10.72 11.59
N LEU A 112 21.49 -10.27 11.37
CA LEU A 112 21.99 -9.84 10.06
C LEU A 112 23.39 -10.44 9.85
#